data_AF-A0A7Z0LX21-F1
#
_entry.id   AF-A0A7Z0LX21-F1
#
_cell.length_a   1.000
_cell.length_b   1.000
_cell.length_c   1.000
_cell.angle_alpha   90.00
_cell.angle_beta   90.00
_cell.angle_gamma   90.00
#
_symmetry.space_group_name_H-M   'P 1'
#
loop_
_entity.id
_entity.type
_entity.pdbx_description
1 polymer ?
#
loop_
_entity_poly.entity_id
_entity_poly.type
_entity_poly.pdbx_seq_one_letter_code
_entity_poly.pdbx_strand_id
1 'polypeptide(L)'
;AGTMPAERLPASTETKLGGVEKATEAEAKAGSANKFPDAAGVLAAFQQFGLGVAGNASEQPLLPSFHNSTIRAGFYRWSEAETENAPSVGGGGAIRLDRGGNRAVWIAASSSGSSNEPELYFKSTGFEVGTWGAWRKVHHSGNLVKATLLEAEQGQGTGYMTPQELHAAFGSGNQSHASNGHQIMPGGTIFQWGAETGVYDGDFVNFNFSFPQGVFRVQVTERTAEGFDYTNVRTVGVEVGGEVPQGFIARVASTNFETINWFAIGH
;
A
#
# COMPACT_ATOMS: atom_id res chain seq x y z
N ALA A 1 -7.66 -66.01 -33.65
CA ALA A 1 -8.65 -65.01 -33.19
C ALA A 1 -9.14 -64.26 -34.42
N GLY A 2 -10.45 -64.23 -34.68
CA GLY A 2 -11.01 -63.48 -35.81
C GLY A 2 -11.12 -62.00 -35.46
N THR A 3 -10.56 -61.11 -36.28
CA THR A 3 -10.79 -59.68 -36.17
C THR A 3 -12.18 -59.37 -36.73
N MET A 4 -13.06 -58.75 -35.94
CA MET A 4 -14.29 -58.17 -36.48
C MET A 4 -13.95 -56.84 -37.18
N PRO A 5 -14.50 -56.58 -38.39
CA PRO A 5 -14.34 -55.29 -39.06
C PRO A 5 -14.86 -54.15 -38.17
N ALA A 6 -14.13 -53.04 -38.08
CA ALA A 6 -14.48 -51.88 -37.26
C ALA A 6 -15.89 -51.33 -37.58
N GLU A 7 -16.33 -51.49 -38.84
CA GLU A 7 -17.65 -51.11 -39.35
C GLU A 7 -18.82 -51.85 -38.66
N ARG A 8 -18.56 -52.97 -37.98
CA ARG A 8 -19.58 -53.77 -37.28
C ARG A 8 -19.71 -53.45 -35.80
N LEU A 9 -18.82 -52.63 -35.23
CA LEU A 9 -18.98 -52.17 -33.86
C LEU A 9 -19.97 -51.00 -33.85
N PRO A 10 -21.07 -51.07 -33.08
CA PRO A 10 -21.97 -49.92 -32.95
C PRO A 10 -21.19 -48.74 -32.39
N ALA A 11 -21.38 -47.55 -32.97
CA ALA A 11 -20.82 -46.32 -32.44
C ALA A 11 -21.28 -46.12 -31.00
N SER A 12 -20.37 -45.71 -30.11
CA SER A 12 -20.79 -45.34 -28.76
C SER A 12 -21.73 -44.13 -28.84
N THR A 13 -22.84 -44.20 -28.12
CA THR A 13 -23.75 -43.06 -27.94
C THR A 13 -23.82 -42.74 -26.46
N GLU A 14 -24.39 -41.58 -26.10
CA GLU A 14 -24.59 -41.20 -24.69
C GLU A 14 -25.35 -42.25 -23.86
N THR A 15 -26.10 -43.15 -24.51
CA THR A 15 -26.97 -44.15 -23.86
C THR A 15 -26.62 -45.61 -24.20
N LYS A 16 -25.59 -45.87 -25.03
CA LYS A 16 -25.18 -47.23 -25.41
C LYS A 16 -23.67 -47.40 -25.44
N LEU A 17 -23.19 -48.45 -24.77
CA LEU A 17 -21.80 -48.94 -24.85
C LEU A 17 -21.50 -49.37 -26.29
N GLY A 18 -20.59 -48.67 -26.95
CA GLY A 18 -20.12 -48.95 -28.31
C GLY A 18 -18.62 -48.69 -28.42
N GLY A 19 -18.06 -48.89 -29.62
CA GLY A 19 -16.67 -48.54 -29.88
C GLY A 19 -16.44 -47.03 -29.73
N VAL A 20 -15.42 -46.65 -28.99
CA VAL A 20 -14.97 -45.26 -28.84
C VAL A 20 -13.75 -45.02 -29.72
N GLU A 21 -13.77 -43.96 -30.52
CA GLU A 21 -12.64 -43.59 -31.36
C GLU A 21 -11.68 -42.68 -30.57
N LYS A 22 -10.39 -43.02 -30.58
CA LYS A 22 -9.34 -42.18 -30.01
C LYS A 22 -9.11 -40.98 -30.93
N ALA A 23 -9.13 -39.77 -30.38
CA ALA A 23 -8.79 -38.57 -31.12
C ALA A 23 -7.31 -38.61 -31.53
N THR A 24 -7.02 -38.21 -32.77
CA THR A 24 -5.66 -37.78 -33.13
C THR A 24 -5.28 -36.53 -32.35
N GLU A 25 -4.00 -36.17 -32.29
CA GLU A 25 -3.59 -34.94 -31.59
C GLU A 25 -4.25 -33.68 -32.13
N ALA A 26 -4.42 -33.58 -33.46
CA ALA A 26 -5.07 -32.45 -34.09
C ALA A 26 -6.55 -32.36 -33.69
N GLU A 27 -7.25 -33.50 -33.65
CA GLU A 27 -8.65 -33.58 -33.23
C GLU A 27 -8.82 -33.30 -31.73
N ALA A 28 -7.92 -33.81 -30.89
CA ALA A 28 -7.93 -33.52 -29.46
C ALA A 28 -7.72 -32.02 -29.19
N LYS A 29 -6.80 -31.37 -29.91
CA LYS A 29 -6.55 -29.91 -29.83
C LYS A 29 -7.73 -29.09 -30.36
N ALA A 30 -8.41 -29.56 -31.40
CA ALA A 30 -9.58 -28.91 -31.97
C ALA A 30 -10.86 -29.14 -31.16
N GLY A 31 -10.85 -30.07 -30.19
CA GLY A 31 -12.04 -30.45 -29.44
C GLY A 31 -13.08 -31.17 -30.32
N SER A 32 -12.63 -32.00 -31.26
CA SER A 32 -13.52 -32.74 -32.16
C SER A 32 -14.54 -33.57 -31.38
N ALA A 33 -15.82 -33.44 -31.73
CA ALA A 33 -16.91 -34.15 -31.07
C ALA A 33 -16.80 -35.68 -31.23
N ASN A 34 -17.36 -36.42 -30.27
CA ASN A 34 -17.46 -37.89 -30.27
C ASN A 34 -16.12 -38.65 -30.34
N LYS A 35 -15.01 -38.01 -29.97
CA LYS A 35 -13.70 -38.64 -29.85
C LYS A 35 -13.13 -38.43 -28.46
N PHE A 36 -12.35 -39.40 -27.97
CA PHE A 36 -11.72 -39.31 -26.66
C PHE A 36 -10.25 -38.92 -26.80
N PRO A 37 -9.77 -37.87 -26.10
CA PRO A 37 -8.36 -37.55 -26.10
C PRO A 37 -7.57 -38.63 -25.37
N ASP A 38 -6.30 -38.77 -25.73
CA ASP A 38 -5.38 -39.63 -25.00
C ASP A 38 -5.16 -39.13 -23.58
N ALA A 39 -5.39 -39.95 -22.56
CA ALA A 39 -5.23 -39.54 -21.17
C ALA A 39 -3.80 -39.08 -20.84
N ALA A 40 -2.77 -39.74 -21.41
CA ALA A 40 -1.38 -39.31 -21.24
C ALA A 40 -1.12 -37.98 -21.96
N GLY A 41 -1.68 -37.78 -23.15
CA GLY A 41 -1.67 -36.50 -23.86
C GLY A 41 -2.35 -35.37 -23.08
N VAL A 42 -3.50 -35.63 -22.44
CA VAL A 42 -4.20 -34.66 -21.58
C VAL A 42 -3.32 -34.31 -20.37
N LEU A 43 -2.77 -35.32 -19.69
CA LEU A 43 -1.86 -35.11 -18.57
C LEU A 43 -0.65 -34.26 -18.99
N ALA A 44 0.00 -34.61 -20.09
CA ALA A 44 1.12 -33.83 -20.64
C ALA A 44 0.73 -32.38 -20.96
N ALA A 45 -0.47 -32.16 -21.49
CA ALA A 45 -0.98 -30.82 -21.79
C ALA A 45 -1.24 -29.96 -20.55
N PHE A 46 -1.59 -30.55 -19.41
CA PHE A 46 -1.65 -29.82 -18.13
C PHE A 46 -0.26 -29.60 -17.53
N GLN A 47 0.58 -30.63 -17.58
CA GLN A 47 1.91 -30.63 -16.96
C GLN A 47 2.91 -29.69 -17.65
N GLN A 48 2.70 -29.32 -18.92
CA GLN A 48 3.54 -28.32 -19.60
C GLN A 48 3.54 -26.94 -18.92
N PHE A 49 2.54 -26.66 -18.07
CA PHE A 49 2.42 -25.45 -17.26
C PHE A 49 2.84 -25.68 -15.79
N GLY A 50 3.48 -26.82 -15.50
CA GLY A 50 3.85 -27.23 -14.14
C GLY A 50 2.66 -27.66 -13.27
N LEU A 51 1.44 -27.73 -13.79
CA LEU A 51 0.27 -28.16 -13.04
C LEU A 51 0.29 -29.68 -12.84
N GLY A 52 0.20 -30.12 -11.58
CA GLY A 52 0.08 -31.54 -11.24
C GLY A 52 1.31 -32.38 -11.54
N VAL A 53 2.50 -31.76 -11.65
CA VAL A 53 3.75 -32.52 -11.77
C VAL A 53 4.27 -32.88 -10.38
N ALA A 54 4.43 -34.18 -10.13
CA ALA A 54 5.18 -34.70 -9.00
C ALA A 54 6.66 -34.76 -9.39
N GLY A 55 7.55 -34.12 -8.63
CA GLY A 55 8.97 -34.12 -8.91
C GLY A 55 9.73 -32.97 -8.26
N ASN A 56 11.05 -32.97 -8.42
CA ASN A 56 11.87 -31.86 -7.95
C ASN A 56 11.60 -30.63 -8.81
N ALA A 57 11.63 -29.45 -8.18
CA ALA A 57 11.42 -28.21 -8.90
C ALA A 57 12.35 -28.12 -10.14
N SER A 58 13.63 -28.47 -10.03
CA SER A 58 14.61 -28.41 -11.13
C SER A 58 14.21 -29.07 -12.46
N GLU A 59 13.26 -30.01 -12.47
CA GLU A 59 12.85 -30.75 -13.68
C GLU A 59 11.75 -30.05 -14.48
N GLN A 60 11.12 -29.00 -13.93
CA GLN A 60 10.06 -28.27 -14.62
C GLN A 60 10.63 -27.10 -15.44
N PRO A 61 10.07 -26.85 -16.65
CA PRO A 61 10.48 -25.72 -17.45
C PRO A 61 10.23 -24.41 -16.70
N LEU A 62 11.28 -23.61 -16.56
CA LEU A 62 11.20 -22.28 -15.98
C LEU A 62 10.77 -21.26 -17.01
N LEU A 63 10.07 -20.24 -16.53
CA LEU A 63 9.81 -19.04 -17.31
C LEU A 63 11.16 -18.39 -17.68
N PRO A 64 11.48 -18.18 -18.96
CA PRO A 64 12.75 -17.56 -19.33
C PRO A 64 12.76 -16.06 -18.99
N SER A 65 11.65 -15.36 -19.22
CA SER A 65 11.54 -13.92 -18.99
C SER A 65 10.09 -13.51 -18.82
N PHE A 66 9.80 -12.68 -17.82
CA PHE A 66 8.47 -12.05 -17.66
C PHE A 66 8.18 -10.99 -18.74
N HIS A 67 9.19 -10.61 -19.54
CA HIS A 67 9.05 -9.66 -20.64
C HIS A 67 8.89 -10.31 -22.01
N ASN A 68 8.84 -11.64 -22.07
CA ASN A 68 8.65 -12.34 -23.33
C ASN A 68 7.16 -12.31 -23.75
N SER A 69 6.86 -11.51 -24.79
CA SER A 69 5.50 -11.33 -25.33
C SER A 69 4.92 -12.60 -25.96
N THR A 70 5.76 -13.56 -26.37
CA THR A 70 5.34 -14.81 -27.03
C THR A 70 4.77 -15.87 -26.08
N ILE A 71 4.98 -15.69 -24.77
CA ILE A 71 4.38 -16.55 -23.75
C ILE A 71 2.85 -16.38 -23.81
N ARG A 72 2.11 -17.48 -23.68
CA ARG A 72 0.63 -17.45 -23.72
C ARG A 72 0.05 -17.22 -22.33
N ALA A 73 -1.24 -16.93 -22.22
CA ALA A 73 -1.92 -17.04 -20.94
C ALA A 73 -1.76 -18.46 -20.34
N GLY A 74 -1.53 -18.55 -19.03
CA GLY A 74 -1.25 -19.84 -18.37
C GLY A 74 -0.62 -19.70 -16.98
N PHE A 75 -0.26 -20.85 -16.42
CA PHE A 75 0.45 -20.98 -15.15
C PHE A 75 1.93 -21.26 -15.43
N TYR A 76 2.80 -20.64 -14.64
CA TYR A 76 4.24 -20.67 -14.85
C TYR A 76 4.96 -20.77 -13.52
N ARG A 77 6.18 -21.31 -13.55
CA ARG A 77 7.13 -21.18 -12.44
C ARG A 77 8.32 -20.35 -12.88
N TRP A 78 8.92 -19.62 -11.95
CA TRP A 78 10.17 -18.92 -12.17
C TRP A 78 11.17 -19.20 -11.05
N SER A 79 12.45 -18.91 -11.31
CA SER A 79 13.50 -18.85 -10.29
C SER A 79 14.19 -17.49 -10.39
N GLU A 80 14.67 -16.95 -9.26
CA GLU A 80 15.38 -15.66 -9.26
C GLU A 80 16.65 -15.70 -10.11
N ALA A 81 17.36 -16.83 -10.10
CA ALA A 81 18.65 -16.97 -10.77
C ALA A 81 18.54 -17.14 -12.30
N GLU A 82 17.41 -17.64 -12.81
CA GLU A 82 17.30 -18.06 -14.21
C GLU A 82 16.15 -17.39 -14.97
N THR A 83 15.30 -16.61 -14.28
CA THR A 83 14.20 -15.88 -14.91
C THR A 83 14.46 -14.39 -14.96
N GLU A 84 14.59 -13.87 -16.18
CA GLU A 84 14.78 -12.44 -16.42
C GLU A 84 13.52 -11.63 -16.03
N ASN A 85 13.72 -10.45 -15.44
CA ASN A 85 12.67 -9.52 -15.07
C ASN A 85 11.63 -10.08 -14.06
N ALA A 86 12.03 -11.07 -13.26
CA ALA A 86 11.26 -11.57 -12.12
C ALA A 86 11.09 -10.49 -11.03
N PRO A 87 10.10 -10.62 -10.12
CA PRO A 87 10.12 -9.88 -8.86
C PRO A 87 11.43 -10.16 -8.12
N SER A 88 11.95 -9.18 -7.36
CA SER A 88 13.30 -9.20 -6.76
C SER A 88 13.45 -10.13 -5.55
N VAL A 89 12.75 -11.26 -5.53
CA VAL A 89 12.63 -12.15 -4.37
C VAL A 89 12.40 -13.60 -4.80
N GLY A 90 13.45 -14.42 -4.79
CA GLY A 90 13.34 -15.87 -4.86
C GLY A 90 12.61 -16.43 -6.10
N GLY A 91 12.31 -17.73 -6.03
CA GLY A 91 11.48 -18.42 -7.01
C GLY A 91 10.01 -18.50 -6.57
N GLY A 92 9.11 -18.73 -7.52
CA GLY A 92 7.68 -18.77 -7.23
C GLY A 92 6.80 -19.22 -8.39
N GLY A 93 5.49 -19.06 -8.22
CA GLY A 93 4.46 -19.44 -9.20
C GLY A 93 3.71 -18.22 -9.74
N ALA A 94 3.59 -18.12 -11.07
CA ALA A 94 3.00 -16.98 -11.78
C ALA A 94 1.83 -17.40 -12.65
N ILE A 95 0.93 -16.45 -12.90
CA ILE A 95 -0.19 -16.56 -13.83
C ILE A 95 -0.07 -15.41 -14.83
N ARG A 96 -0.14 -15.75 -16.12
CA ARG A 96 -0.33 -14.77 -17.20
C ARG A 96 -1.78 -14.74 -17.63
N LEU A 97 -2.34 -13.54 -17.67
CA LEU A 97 -3.68 -13.26 -18.17
C LEU A 97 -3.58 -12.34 -19.38
N ASP A 98 -3.87 -12.84 -20.58
CA ASP A 98 -3.87 -12.03 -21.79
C ASP A 98 -5.14 -11.15 -21.86
N ARG A 99 -4.97 -9.89 -22.27
CA ARG A 99 -6.04 -8.89 -22.39
C ARG A 99 -6.40 -8.56 -23.84
N GLY A 100 -5.94 -9.38 -24.78
CA GLY A 100 -6.06 -9.15 -26.23
C GLY A 100 -4.89 -8.33 -26.79
N GLY A 101 -4.48 -8.66 -28.02
CA GLY A 101 -3.24 -8.13 -28.62
C GLY A 101 -2.01 -8.55 -27.82
N ASN A 102 -0.97 -7.70 -27.82
CA ASN A 102 0.27 -7.94 -27.07
C ASN A 102 0.18 -7.46 -25.61
N ARG A 103 -1.02 -7.53 -25.00
CA ARG A 103 -1.26 -7.04 -23.63
C ARG A 103 -1.51 -8.18 -22.66
N ALA A 104 -0.86 -8.12 -21.51
CA ALA A 104 -0.98 -9.11 -20.46
C ALA A 104 -0.92 -8.49 -19.06
N VAL A 105 -1.48 -9.20 -18.10
CA VAL A 105 -1.28 -9.01 -16.67
C VAL A 105 -0.60 -10.25 -16.11
N TRP A 106 0.44 -10.03 -15.32
CA TRP A 106 1.10 -11.04 -14.53
C TRP A 106 0.67 -10.93 -13.07
N ILE A 107 0.36 -12.07 -12.48
CA ILE A 107 0.16 -12.25 -11.04
C ILE A 107 1.21 -13.26 -10.60
N ALA A 108 2.05 -12.91 -9.64
CA ALA A 108 3.18 -13.73 -9.22
C ALA A 108 3.20 -13.86 -7.70
N ALA A 109 3.28 -15.09 -7.18
CA ALA A 109 3.42 -15.38 -5.76
C ALA A 109 4.81 -16.00 -5.48
N SER A 110 5.57 -15.38 -4.57
CA SER A 110 6.88 -15.85 -4.13
C SER A 110 6.87 -16.20 -2.64
N SER A 111 7.80 -17.04 -2.20
CA SER A 111 8.19 -17.17 -0.80
C SER A 111 9.72 -17.02 -0.75
N SER A 112 10.24 -16.07 0.01
CA SER A 112 11.69 -15.88 0.14
C SER A 112 12.25 -16.72 1.29
N GLY A 113 13.46 -17.25 1.11
CA GLY A 113 14.00 -18.39 1.88
C GLY A 113 14.26 -18.19 3.39
N SER A 114 13.88 -17.06 3.99
CA SER A 114 13.94 -16.86 5.44
C SER A 114 12.57 -16.71 6.11
N SER A 115 11.49 -16.46 5.35
CA SER A 115 10.13 -16.47 5.87
C SER A 115 9.21 -17.28 4.96
N ASN A 116 8.37 -18.12 5.55
CA ASN A 116 7.30 -18.79 4.81
C ASN A 116 6.15 -17.81 4.47
N GLU A 117 6.41 -16.51 4.49
CA GLU A 117 5.41 -15.49 4.22
C GLU A 117 5.30 -15.30 2.70
N PRO A 118 4.11 -15.55 2.14
CA PRO A 118 3.90 -15.40 0.70
C PRO A 118 3.91 -13.92 0.34
N GLU A 119 4.61 -13.57 -0.72
CA GLU A 119 4.60 -12.24 -1.30
C GLU A 119 3.86 -12.28 -2.63
N LEU A 120 2.92 -11.37 -2.83
CA LEU A 120 2.13 -11.28 -4.06
C LEU A 120 2.52 -10.05 -4.88
N TYR A 121 2.68 -10.25 -6.19
CA TYR A 121 3.15 -9.25 -7.12
C TYR A 121 2.23 -9.14 -8.34
N PHE A 122 2.03 -7.92 -8.81
CA PHE A 122 1.31 -7.61 -10.05
C PHE A 122 2.21 -6.87 -11.03
N LYS A 123 2.08 -7.19 -12.32
CA LYS A 123 2.72 -6.45 -13.40
C LYS A 123 1.79 -6.43 -14.60
N SER A 124 1.84 -5.36 -15.38
CA SER A 124 1.04 -5.24 -16.59
C SER A 124 1.89 -4.69 -17.73
N THR A 125 1.50 -5.01 -18.95
CA THR A 125 2.05 -4.40 -20.17
C THR A 125 1.35 -3.07 -20.47
N GLY A 126 2.08 -2.15 -21.11
CA GLY A 126 1.52 -0.95 -21.71
C GLY A 126 0.72 -1.21 -22.99
N PHE A 127 0.36 -0.15 -23.69
CA PHE A 127 -0.34 -0.22 -24.99
C PHE A 127 0.57 -0.66 -26.14
N GLU A 128 1.85 -0.31 -26.05
CA GLU A 128 2.89 -0.62 -27.02
C GLU A 128 3.50 -2.00 -26.76
N VAL A 129 3.86 -2.68 -27.85
CA VAL A 129 4.49 -4.00 -27.81
C VAL A 129 5.85 -3.88 -27.13
N GLY A 130 6.09 -4.70 -26.11
CA GLY A 130 7.37 -4.71 -25.39
C GLY A 130 7.46 -3.66 -24.27
N THR A 131 6.43 -2.85 -24.06
CA THR A 131 6.39 -1.92 -22.93
C THR A 131 5.84 -2.62 -21.69
N TRP A 132 6.67 -2.72 -20.64
CA TRP A 132 6.32 -3.41 -19.40
C TRP A 132 6.34 -2.45 -18.21
N GLY A 133 5.29 -2.49 -17.40
CA GLY A 133 5.26 -1.78 -16.13
C GLY A 133 6.22 -2.39 -15.10
N ALA A 134 6.53 -1.62 -14.07
CA ALA A 134 7.21 -2.11 -12.89
C ALA A 134 6.34 -3.13 -12.13
N TRP A 135 6.98 -4.04 -11.41
CA TRP A 135 6.29 -4.90 -10.44
C TRP A 135 5.70 -4.06 -9.30
N ARG A 136 4.49 -4.40 -8.89
CA ARG A 136 3.81 -3.85 -7.72
C ARG A 136 3.60 -4.95 -6.70
N LYS A 137 4.19 -4.80 -5.51
CA LYS A 137 4.05 -5.72 -4.39
C LYS A 137 2.76 -5.42 -3.62
N VAL A 138 2.01 -6.47 -3.28
CA VAL A 138 0.89 -6.36 -2.34
C VAL A 138 1.45 -6.36 -0.93
N HIS A 139 1.10 -5.33 -0.19
CA HIS A 139 1.39 -5.24 1.22
C HIS A 139 0.30 -5.93 2.04
N HIS A 140 0.70 -6.78 2.99
CA HIS A 140 -0.16 -7.50 3.92
C HIS A 140 0.52 -7.57 5.29
N SER A 141 -0.20 -8.03 6.31
CA SER A 141 0.28 -8.02 7.71
C SER A 141 1.55 -8.84 7.99
N GLY A 142 2.03 -9.66 7.05
CA GLY A 142 3.29 -10.40 7.19
C GLY A 142 4.48 -9.58 6.65
N ASN A 143 4.33 -8.99 5.46
CA ASN A 143 5.40 -8.19 4.86
C ASN A 143 5.35 -6.68 5.20
N LEU A 144 4.45 -6.29 6.09
CA LEU A 144 4.39 -4.95 6.66
C LEU A 144 5.08 -4.93 8.01
N VAL A 145 6.20 -4.22 8.09
CA VAL A 145 6.78 -3.85 9.36
C VAL A 145 5.89 -2.74 9.95
N LYS A 146 5.30 -3.03 11.11
CA LYS A 146 4.60 -2.00 11.89
C LYS A 146 5.61 -0.94 12.30
N ALA A 147 5.25 0.33 12.15
CA ALA A 147 6.06 1.39 12.75
C ALA A 147 6.11 1.14 14.26
N THR A 148 7.30 1.22 14.85
CA THR A 148 7.41 1.22 16.31
C THR A 148 6.71 2.46 16.87
N LEU A 149 6.32 2.44 18.15
CA LEU A 149 5.73 3.62 18.79
C LEU A 149 6.64 4.85 18.67
N LEU A 150 7.96 4.66 18.82
CA LEU A 150 8.94 5.73 18.68
C LEU A 150 8.99 6.31 17.26
N GLU A 151 8.98 5.45 16.25
CA GLU A 151 8.90 5.86 14.83
C GLU A 151 7.60 6.64 14.56
N ALA A 152 6.49 6.15 15.09
CA ALA A 152 5.19 6.80 14.97
C ALA A 152 5.17 8.19 15.65
N GLU A 153 5.76 8.32 16.84
CA GLU A 153 5.87 9.58 17.58
C GLU A 153 6.79 10.59 16.89
N GLN A 154 7.91 10.13 16.34
CA GLN A 154 8.89 10.98 15.65
C GLN A 154 8.44 11.37 14.23
N GLY A 155 7.40 10.73 13.69
CA GLY A 155 7.05 10.84 12.27
C GLY A 155 8.17 10.32 11.37
N GLN A 156 9.00 9.41 11.86
CA GLN A 156 10.14 8.81 11.17
C GLN A 156 9.84 7.32 10.96
N GLY A 157 10.09 6.77 9.77
CA GLY A 157 9.92 5.34 9.51
C GLY A 157 9.24 5.05 8.18
N THR A 158 9.51 3.86 7.63
CA THR A 158 8.89 3.36 6.38
C THR A 158 7.66 2.48 6.66
N GLY A 159 7.31 2.29 7.94
CA GLY A 159 6.17 1.48 8.38
C GLY A 159 4.84 2.22 8.28
N TYR A 160 3.74 1.46 8.39
CA TYR A 160 2.40 2.03 8.46
C TYR A 160 2.04 2.35 9.91
N MET A 161 1.43 3.52 10.13
CA MET A 161 0.89 3.90 11.44
C MET A 161 -0.52 3.34 11.59
N THR A 162 -0.76 2.56 12.63
CA THR A 162 -2.10 2.08 12.97
C THR A 162 -2.93 3.20 13.61
N PRO A 163 -4.28 3.16 13.52
CA PRO A 163 -5.13 4.10 14.25
C PRO A 163 -4.87 4.10 15.77
N GLN A 164 -4.44 2.98 16.34
CA GLN A 164 -4.09 2.87 17.76
C GLN A 164 -2.79 3.60 18.10
N GLU A 165 -1.76 3.49 17.26
CA GLU A 165 -0.51 4.26 17.42
C GLU A 165 -0.74 5.75 17.22
N LEU A 166 -1.56 6.13 16.23
CA LEU A 166 -1.99 7.51 16.06
C LEU A 166 -2.73 8.02 17.30
N HIS A 167 -3.66 7.21 17.84
CA HIS A 167 -4.37 7.56 19.07
C HIS A 167 -3.42 7.65 20.28
N ALA A 168 -2.45 6.75 20.41
CA ALA A 168 -1.46 6.80 21.49
C ALA A 168 -0.57 8.05 21.38
N ALA A 169 -0.17 8.43 20.16
CA ALA A 169 0.58 9.65 19.90
C ALA A 169 -0.20 10.91 20.29
N PHE A 170 -1.53 10.89 20.15
CA PHE A 170 -2.41 11.96 20.61
C PHE A 170 -2.80 11.88 22.10
N GLY A 171 -2.88 10.68 22.67
CA GLY A 171 -3.45 10.43 24.00
C GLY A 171 -2.46 10.52 25.16
N SER A 172 -1.16 10.64 24.89
CA SER A 172 -0.11 10.74 25.91
C SER A 172 0.07 12.17 26.44
N GLY A 173 1.12 12.42 27.25
CA GLY A 173 1.49 13.75 27.77
C GLY A 173 1.81 14.83 26.73
N ASN A 174 1.54 14.54 25.45
CA ASN A 174 1.61 15.46 24.32
C ASN A 174 0.39 16.38 24.21
N GLN A 175 -0.60 16.28 25.11
CA GLN A 175 -1.71 17.23 25.14
C GLN A 175 -2.09 17.65 26.56
N SER A 176 -2.57 18.88 26.68
CA SER A 176 -3.24 19.40 27.87
C SER A 176 -4.52 20.10 27.46
N HIS A 177 -5.65 19.63 27.99
CA HIS A 177 -6.98 20.23 27.77
C HIS A 177 -7.34 21.32 28.79
N ALA A 178 -6.34 21.88 29.49
CA ALA A 178 -6.58 23.00 30.39
C ALA A 178 -7.01 24.27 29.63
N SER A 179 -7.54 25.26 30.36
CA SER A 179 -7.95 26.56 29.80
C SER A 179 -6.81 27.23 29.02
N ASN A 180 -5.59 27.13 29.56
CA ASN A 180 -4.37 27.36 28.81
C ASN A 180 -3.76 25.98 28.53
N GLY A 181 -3.80 25.51 27.30
CA GLY A 181 -3.51 24.13 26.92
C GLY A 181 -2.56 24.01 25.73
N HIS A 182 -2.29 22.78 25.34
CA HIS A 182 -1.43 22.49 24.20
C HIS A 182 -1.74 21.13 23.56
N GLN A 183 -1.27 20.94 22.34
CA GLN A 183 -1.22 19.66 21.64
C GLN A 183 0.06 19.59 20.79
N ILE A 184 0.85 18.55 20.98
CA ILE A 184 2.08 18.24 20.23
C ILE A 184 1.76 17.13 19.24
N MET A 185 1.99 17.40 17.96
CA MET A 185 1.75 16.47 16.86
C MET A 185 2.98 15.59 16.62
N PRO A 186 2.80 14.40 16.03
CA PRO A 186 3.92 13.66 15.43
C PRO A 186 4.74 14.55 14.50
N GLY A 187 6.06 14.45 14.60
CA GLY A 187 6.98 15.34 13.88
C GLY A 187 7.15 16.73 14.52
N GLY A 188 6.73 16.92 15.77
CA GLY A 188 7.13 18.03 16.65
C GLY A 188 6.39 19.35 16.47
N THR A 189 5.38 19.43 15.60
CA THR A 189 4.52 20.62 15.53
C THR A 189 3.75 20.79 16.83
N ILE A 190 3.79 21.99 17.41
CA ILE A 190 3.13 22.32 18.67
C ILE A 190 2.01 23.32 18.40
N PHE A 191 0.83 23.04 18.97
CA PHE A 191 -0.27 23.97 19.13
C PHE A 191 -0.36 24.36 20.59
N GLN A 192 -0.48 25.65 20.90
CA GLN A 192 -0.78 26.14 22.24
C GLN A 192 -1.95 27.11 22.18
N TRP A 193 -2.76 27.14 23.23
CA TRP A 193 -3.85 28.10 23.38
C TRP A 193 -3.95 28.59 24.82
N GLY A 194 -4.56 29.74 24.99
CA GLY A 194 -4.85 30.25 26.32
C GLY A 194 -5.72 31.49 26.31
N ALA A 195 -6.01 31.96 27.52
CA ALA A 195 -6.67 33.23 27.74
C ALA A 195 -5.94 34.01 28.84
N GLU A 196 -5.76 35.31 28.63
CA GLU A 196 -5.15 36.21 29.58
C GLU A 196 -6.10 37.37 29.87
N THR A 197 -6.20 37.74 31.15
CA THR A 197 -7.07 38.85 31.61
C THR A 197 -6.23 40.04 32.01
N GLY A 198 -6.69 41.24 31.67
CA GLY A 198 -6.02 42.47 32.09
C GLY A 198 -4.78 42.80 31.27
N VAL A 199 -4.81 42.46 29.99
CA VAL A 199 -3.72 42.70 29.05
C VAL A 199 -3.85 44.11 28.46
N TYR A 200 -2.74 44.85 28.45
CA TYR A 200 -2.58 46.18 27.86
C TYR A 200 -1.78 46.14 26.56
N ASP A 201 -1.81 47.26 25.81
CA ASP A 201 -0.93 47.42 24.64
C ASP A 201 0.54 47.32 25.03
N GLY A 202 1.25 46.38 24.40
CA GLY A 202 2.67 46.15 24.67
C GLY A 202 2.95 45.14 25.78
N ASP A 203 1.93 44.58 26.44
CA ASP A 203 2.12 43.55 27.45
C ASP A 203 2.69 42.26 26.84
N PHE A 204 3.58 41.62 27.58
CA PHE A 204 4.15 40.33 27.21
C PHE A 204 3.29 39.19 27.76
N VAL A 205 2.82 38.32 26.86
CA VAL A 205 2.02 37.13 27.18
C VAL A 205 2.88 35.89 27.04
N ASN A 206 2.99 35.12 28.11
CA ASN A 206 3.75 33.87 28.13
C ASN A 206 2.98 32.73 27.46
N PHE A 207 3.69 31.89 26.72
CA PHE A 207 3.20 30.56 26.36
C PHE A 207 3.24 29.64 27.59
N ASN A 208 2.54 28.51 27.53
CA ASN A 208 2.58 27.53 28.61
C ASN A 208 3.98 26.91 28.76
N PHE A 209 4.67 26.77 27.63
CA PHE A 209 6.08 26.41 27.54
C PHE A 209 6.66 26.97 26.23
N SER A 210 7.98 27.07 26.16
CA SER A 210 8.67 27.62 24.99
C SER A 210 8.56 26.72 23.77
N PHE A 211 8.47 27.30 22.57
CA PHE A 211 8.57 26.56 21.30
C PHE A 211 10.06 26.32 20.97
N PRO A 212 10.58 25.09 21.00
CA PRO A 212 12.02 24.81 20.90
C PRO A 212 12.72 25.35 19.64
N GLN A 213 12.04 25.36 18.50
CA GLN A 213 12.57 25.81 17.21
C GLN A 213 11.92 27.10 16.69
N GLY A 214 10.85 27.56 17.34
CA GLY A 214 10.28 28.87 17.11
C GLY A 214 8.78 28.85 16.95
N VAL A 215 8.19 30.06 16.94
CA VAL A 215 6.76 30.26 16.71
C VAL A 215 6.55 30.67 15.27
N PHE A 216 5.70 29.95 14.55
CA PHE A 216 5.34 30.31 13.18
C PHE A 216 4.24 31.37 13.13
N ARG A 217 3.23 31.25 14.01
CA ARG A 217 2.11 32.21 14.06
C ARG A 217 1.45 32.25 15.42
N VAL A 218 1.05 33.44 15.83
CA VAL A 218 0.11 33.66 16.94
C VAL A 218 -1.12 34.37 16.39
N GLN A 219 -2.29 33.82 16.67
CA GLN A 219 -3.59 34.44 16.46
C GLN A 219 -4.15 34.83 17.81
N VAL A 220 -4.53 36.10 17.94
CA VAL A 220 -5.15 36.63 19.15
C VAL A 220 -6.56 37.07 18.77
N THR A 221 -7.51 36.81 19.67
CA THR A 221 -8.90 37.22 19.55
C THR A 221 -9.33 37.82 20.87
N GLU A 222 -9.92 39.01 20.84
CA GLU A 222 -10.49 39.63 22.03
C GLU A 222 -11.68 38.81 22.53
N ARG A 223 -11.78 38.66 23.86
CA ARG A 223 -12.92 38.04 24.53
C ARG A 223 -13.75 39.14 25.18
N THR A 224 -14.44 39.94 24.39
CA THR A 224 -15.30 40.99 24.94
C THR A 224 -16.65 40.46 25.40
N ALA A 225 -17.06 40.94 26.57
CA ALA A 225 -18.46 41.18 26.86
C ALA A 225 -18.91 42.35 25.98
N GLU A 226 -19.85 42.06 25.07
CA GLU A 226 -20.64 42.95 24.20
C GLU A 226 -20.15 44.41 24.02
N GLY A 227 -19.69 44.77 22.81
CA GLY A 227 -19.81 46.16 22.31
C GLY A 227 -18.56 46.89 21.78
N PHE A 228 -17.41 46.24 21.56
CA PHE A 228 -16.20 46.92 21.08
C PHE A 228 -15.83 46.58 19.62
N ASP A 229 -15.16 47.53 18.97
CA ASP A 229 -14.85 47.55 17.53
C ASP A 229 -13.61 46.70 17.22
N TYR A 230 -13.82 45.54 16.61
CA TYR A 230 -12.89 44.42 16.45
C TYR A 230 -11.70 44.65 15.50
N THR A 231 -11.47 45.88 15.03
CA THR A 231 -10.56 46.09 13.89
C THR A 231 -9.06 46.03 14.19
N ASN A 232 -8.61 45.97 15.44
CA ASN A 232 -7.21 46.30 15.76
C ASN A 232 -6.43 45.33 16.69
N VAL A 233 -6.83 44.07 16.84
CA VAL A 233 -5.92 43.07 17.44
C VAL A 233 -4.96 42.59 16.36
N ARG A 234 -3.80 43.24 16.25
CA ARG A 234 -2.75 42.90 15.28
C ARG A 234 -1.58 42.26 16.02
N THR A 235 -1.21 41.04 15.63
CA THR A 235 0.03 40.42 16.12
C THR A 235 1.21 41.26 15.62
N VAL A 236 1.83 42.06 16.49
CA VAL A 236 3.02 42.85 16.15
C VAL A 236 4.24 42.09 16.64
N GLY A 237 4.69 41.15 15.82
CA GLY A 237 5.95 40.45 15.99
C GLY A 237 5.97 39.42 17.12
N VAL A 238 6.56 38.27 16.84
CA VAL A 238 7.09 37.40 17.89
C VAL A 238 8.47 37.98 18.20
N GLU A 239 8.56 38.89 19.18
CA GLU A 239 9.86 39.34 19.65
C GLU A 239 10.48 38.24 20.50
N VAL A 240 11.46 37.56 19.91
CA VAL A 240 12.21 36.50 20.60
C VAL A 240 13.20 37.17 21.55
N GLY A 241 12.82 37.35 22.81
CA GLY A 241 13.68 37.87 23.88
C GLY A 241 14.77 36.89 24.35
N GLY A 242 15.34 36.09 23.44
CA GLY A 242 16.30 35.00 23.72
C GLY A 242 16.44 34.05 22.53
N GLU A 243 17.16 32.93 22.66
CA GLU A 243 17.26 31.92 21.59
C GLU A 243 15.98 31.08 21.42
N VAL A 244 15.05 31.09 22.39
CA VAL A 244 13.81 30.30 22.38
C VAL A 244 12.61 31.19 22.73
N PRO A 245 11.58 31.32 21.87
CA PRO A 245 10.42 32.15 22.16
C PRO A 245 9.63 31.62 23.36
N GLN A 246 9.46 32.46 24.39
CA GLN A 246 8.69 32.15 25.60
C GLN A 246 7.28 32.77 25.59
N GLY A 247 6.99 33.63 24.62
CA GLY A 247 5.74 34.38 24.57
C GLY A 247 5.63 35.28 23.35
N PHE A 248 4.70 36.22 23.41
CA PHE A 248 4.47 37.24 22.39
C PHE A 248 4.05 38.56 23.03
N ILE A 249 4.25 39.66 22.32
CA ILE A 249 3.75 40.98 22.74
C ILE A 249 2.32 41.13 22.21
N ALA A 250 1.37 41.32 23.11
CA ALA A 250 0.00 41.66 22.74
C ALA A 250 -0.08 43.14 22.34
N ARG A 251 -0.75 43.42 21.23
CA ARG A 251 -1.14 44.79 20.88
C ARG A 251 -2.65 44.91 20.94
N VAL A 252 -3.09 45.81 21.79
CA VAL A 252 -4.47 45.97 22.20
C VAL A 252 -4.82 47.44 22.03
N ALA A 253 -5.81 47.75 21.20
CA ALA A 253 -6.11 49.14 20.86
C ALA A 253 -6.98 49.86 21.91
N SER A 254 -7.55 49.15 22.89
CA SER A 254 -8.39 49.81 23.90
C SER A 254 -7.60 50.27 25.11
N THR A 255 -8.18 51.23 25.81
CA THR A 255 -7.67 51.79 27.07
C THR A 255 -8.13 51.00 28.30
N ASN A 256 -8.90 49.93 28.12
CA ASN A 256 -9.48 49.14 29.21
C ASN A 256 -8.78 47.78 29.34
N PHE A 257 -8.85 47.19 30.53
CA PHE A 257 -8.39 45.82 30.75
C PHE A 257 -9.17 44.84 29.87
N GLU A 258 -8.51 44.25 28.89
CA GLU A 258 -9.13 43.24 28.02
C GLU A 258 -8.80 41.83 28.49
N THR A 259 -9.76 40.93 28.26
CA THR A 259 -9.46 39.50 28.22
C THR A 259 -9.20 39.13 26.79
N ILE A 260 -8.05 38.54 26.50
CA ILE A 260 -7.73 38.00 25.18
C ILE A 260 -7.76 36.47 25.24
N ASN A 261 -8.21 35.83 24.16
CA ASN A 261 -7.85 34.44 23.87
C ASN A 261 -6.76 34.44 22.81
N TRP A 262 -5.87 33.47 22.86
CA TRP A 262 -4.81 33.34 21.89
C TRP A 262 -4.61 31.87 21.48
N PHE A 263 -4.10 31.69 20.27
CA PHE A 263 -3.70 30.41 19.71
C PHE A 263 -2.35 30.60 19.01
N ALA A 264 -1.38 29.76 19.33
CA ALA A 264 -0.05 29.78 18.75
C ALA A 264 0.30 28.43 18.11
N ILE A 265 1.03 28.48 17.00
CA ILE A 265 1.59 27.32 16.31
C ILE A 265 3.09 27.52 16.11
N GLY A 266 3.87 26.46 16.34
CA GLY A 266 5.31 26.44 16.20
C GLY A 266 5.88 25.03 16.25
N HIS A 267 7.20 24.93 16.45
CA HIS A 267 7.95 23.69 16.66
C HIS A 267 9.08 23.97 17.67
#